data_AF-A0A846CB46-F1
#
_entry.id   AF-A0A846CB46-F1
#
_cell.length_a   1.000
_cell.length_b   1.000
_cell.length_c   1.000
_cell.angle_alpha   90.00
_cell.angle_beta   90.00
_cell.angle_gamma   90.00
#
_symmetry.space_group_name_H-M   'P 1'
#
loop_
_entity.id
_entity.type
_entity.pdbx_description
1 polymer ?
#
loop_
_entity_poly.entity_id
_entity_poly.type
_entity_poly.pdbx_seq_one_letter_code
_entity_poly.pdbx_strand_id
1 'polypeptide(L)'
;MNINKYKQAKNDLFRQYIPVWLTIIIGSLLSGIGFAVVRNWESQKISIEFKTLALDRVHQLEDTIKEEIIDVLLSLKSFYQSSQEVNREEFREFVSYFLYKMPSIQALEWVPYVPANEREKYELKAQKDGYSNFQFTQRNEVGKIIRARLKAEYFPVYFVEPYHGNEKALGFDLASNPNRLAAL
;
A
#
# COMPACT_ATOMS: atom_id res chain seq x y z
N MET A 1 -0.15 59.97 -62.94
CA MET A 1 0.93 59.07 -62.43
C MET A 1 0.59 57.64 -62.84
N ASN A 2 1.48 56.98 -63.59
CA ASN A 2 1.15 55.79 -64.39
C ASN A 2 1.16 54.50 -63.55
N ILE A 3 -0.01 53.88 -63.37
CA ILE A 3 -0.26 52.73 -62.47
C ILE A 3 0.60 51.50 -62.84
N ASN A 4 0.98 51.35 -64.11
CA ASN A 4 1.79 50.23 -64.58
C ASN A 4 3.26 50.28 -64.15
N LYS A 5 3.91 51.45 -64.12
CA LYS A 5 5.31 51.57 -63.63
C LYS A 5 5.42 51.29 -62.13
N TYR A 6 4.41 51.69 -61.35
CA TYR A 6 4.34 51.40 -59.92
C TYR A 6 4.16 49.89 -59.64
N LYS A 7 3.30 49.21 -60.42
CA LYS A 7 3.15 47.74 -60.34
C LYS A 7 4.45 47.00 -60.69
N GLN A 8 5.20 47.47 -61.68
CA GLN A 8 6.42 46.81 -62.14
C GLN A 8 7.57 46.96 -61.12
N ALA A 9 7.80 48.16 -60.57
CA ALA A 9 8.78 48.39 -59.51
C ALA A 9 8.45 47.62 -58.21
N LYS A 10 7.15 47.48 -57.89
CA LYS A 10 6.70 46.68 -56.74
C LYS A 10 6.97 45.18 -56.95
N ASN A 11 6.84 44.67 -58.17
CA ASN A 11 7.16 43.28 -58.52
C ASN A 11 8.68 42.99 -58.47
N ASP A 12 9.53 43.92 -58.91
CA ASP A 12 10.99 43.75 -58.82
C ASP A 12 11.50 43.77 -57.38
N LEU A 13 10.96 44.69 -56.56
CA LEU A 13 11.20 44.70 -55.11
C LEU A 13 10.72 43.39 -54.46
N PHE A 14 9.52 42.91 -54.80
CA PHE A 14 8.98 41.67 -54.25
C PHE A 14 9.86 40.46 -54.61
N ARG A 15 10.35 40.38 -55.85
CA ARG A 15 11.20 39.28 -56.33
C ARG A 15 12.57 39.26 -55.64
N GLN A 16 13.09 40.41 -55.22
CA GLN A 16 14.35 40.53 -54.48
C GLN A 16 14.27 40.00 -53.03
N TYR A 17 13.10 40.06 -52.40
CA TYR A 17 12.91 39.57 -51.02
C TYR A 17 12.46 38.10 -50.93
N ILE A 18 12.11 37.44 -52.04
CA ILE A 18 11.71 36.01 -52.06
C ILE A 18 12.74 35.10 -51.37
N PRO A 19 14.06 35.20 -51.63
CA PRO A 19 15.07 34.34 -50.99
C PRO A 19 15.17 34.55 -49.47
N VAL A 20 14.92 35.79 -49.00
CA VAL A 20 14.94 36.14 -47.58
C VAL A 20 13.74 35.49 -46.87
N TRP A 21 12.54 35.62 -47.44
CA TRP A 21 11.34 34.97 -46.90
C TRP A 21 11.46 33.44 -46.93
N LEU A 22 12.01 32.85 -47.99
CA LEU A 22 12.26 31.41 -48.06
C LEU A 22 13.21 30.94 -46.96
N THR A 23 14.32 31.65 -46.74
CA THR A 23 15.27 31.32 -45.67
C THR A 23 14.62 31.38 -44.29
N ILE A 24 13.81 32.41 -44.02
CA ILE A 24 13.07 32.53 -42.75
C ILE A 24 12.08 31.38 -42.58
N ILE A 25 11.28 31.08 -43.60
CA ILE A 25 10.30 29.99 -43.55
C ILE A 25 10.99 28.66 -43.31
N ILE A 26 12.07 28.36 -44.04
CA ILE A 26 12.83 27.11 -43.88
C ILE A 26 13.43 27.03 -42.47
N GLY A 27 14.05 28.12 -41.99
CA GLY A 27 14.60 28.18 -40.64
C GLY A 27 13.54 27.95 -39.57
N SER A 28 12.40 28.65 -39.65
CA SER A 28 11.27 28.47 -38.73
C SER A 28 10.69 27.05 -38.77
N LEU A 29 10.59 26.46 -39.97
CA LEU A 29 10.08 25.10 -40.14
C LEU A 29 11.04 24.07 -39.51
N LEU A 30 12.34 24.21 -39.75
CA LEU A 30 13.38 23.37 -39.14
C LEU A 30 13.41 23.51 -37.62
N SER A 31 13.30 24.73 -37.10
CA SER A 31 13.21 24.97 -35.66
C SER A 31 11.95 24.34 -35.05
N GLY A 32 10.80 24.46 -35.72
CA GLY A 32 9.55 23.85 -35.28
C GLY A 32 9.61 22.32 -35.24
N ILE A 33 10.18 21.70 -36.27
CA ILE A 33 10.41 20.25 -36.33
C ILE A 33 11.38 19.82 -35.23
N GLY A 34 12.52 20.51 -35.09
CA GLY A 34 13.50 20.22 -34.04
C GLY A 34 12.89 20.31 -32.64
N PHE A 35 12.10 21.35 -32.37
CA PHE A 35 11.38 21.51 -31.12
C PHE A 35 10.38 20.38 -30.86
N ALA A 36 9.61 19.97 -31.87
CA ALA A 36 8.65 18.87 -31.75
C ALA A 36 9.36 17.53 -31.44
N VAL A 37 10.49 17.26 -32.09
CA VAL A 37 11.30 16.06 -31.85
C VAL A 37 11.86 16.05 -30.42
N VAL A 38 12.48 17.14 -29.99
CA VAL A 38 13.06 17.26 -28.63
C VAL A 38 11.98 17.12 -27.57
N ARG A 39 10.83 17.81 -27.73
CA ARG A 39 9.71 17.67 -26.78
C ARG A 39 9.18 16.25 -26.66
N ASN A 40 9.05 15.55 -27.77
CA ASN A 40 8.56 14.17 -27.77
C ASN A 40 9.56 13.24 -27.07
N TRP A 41 10.86 13.44 -27.29
CA TRP A 41 11.92 12.68 -26.61
C TRP A 41 11.95 12.97 -25.10
N GLU A 42 11.87 14.23 -24.69
CA GLU A 42 11.80 14.59 -23.27
C GLU A 42 10.59 13.97 -22.59
N SER A 43 9.41 14.03 -23.22
CA SER A 43 8.20 13.42 -22.69
C SER A 43 8.31 11.91 -22.54
N GLN A 44 8.90 11.22 -23.53
CA GLN A 44 9.15 9.78 -23.44
C GLN A 44 10.17 9.45 -22.35
N LYS A 45 11.25 10.22 -22.25
CA LYS A 45 12.27 10.03 -21.22
C LYS A 45 11.67 10.16 -19.82
N ILE A 46 10.88 11.21 -19.57
CA ILE A 46 10.18 11.40 -18.30
C ILE A 46 9.23 10.22 -18.03
N SER A 47 8.49 9.75 -19.03
CA SER A 47 7.59 8.60 -18.85
C SER A 47 8.33 7.31 -18.54
N ILE A 48 9.47 7.05 -19.17
CA ILE A 48 10.28 5.85 -18.93
C ILE A 48 10.89 5.91 -17.54
N GLU A 49 11.49 7.03 -17.17
CA GLU A 49 12.08 7.25 -15.84
C GLU A 49 11.05 7.09 -14.73
N PHE A 50 9.87 7.69 -14.90
CA PHE A 50 8.75 7.50 -13.99
C PHE A 50 8.34 6.03 -13.87
N LYS A 51 8.22 5.31 -14.99
CA LYS A 51 7.85 3.88 -14.97
C LYS A 51 8.90 3.03 -14.26
N THR A 52 10.19 3.28 -14.52
CA THR A 52 11.27 2.57 -13.84
C THR A 52 11.22 2.80 -12.33
N LEU A 53 11.13 4.06 -11.89
CA LEU A 53 11.03 4.39 -10.47
C LEU A 53 9.78 3.80 -9.80
N ALA A 54 8.64 3.81 -10.50
CA ALA A 54 7.42 3.22 -10.02
C ALA A 54 7.54 1.69 -9.88
N LEU A 55 8.11 1.01 -10.88
CA LEU A 55 8.32 -0.43 -10.86
C LEU A 55 9.32 -0.85 -9.78
N ASP A 56 10.42 -0.13 -9.62
CA ASP A 56 11.39 -0.36 -8.55
C ASP A 56 10.72 -0.23 -7.18
N ARG A 57 9.82 0.74 -7.02
CA ARG A 57 9.07 0.90 -5.77
C ARG A 57 8.06 -0.23 -5.54
N VAL A 58 7.40 -0.72 -6.59
CA VAL A 58 6.50 -1.86 -6.51
C VAL A 58 7.27 -3.13 -6.15
N HIS A 59 8.41 -3.40 -6.78
CA HIS A 59 9.25 -4.55 -6.46
C HIS A 59 9.73 -4.53 -5.01
N GLN A 60 10.19 -3.37 -4.51
CA GLN A 60 10.56 -3.23 -3.09
C GLN A 60 9.39 -3.58 -2.14
N LEU A 61 8.17 -3.15 -2.46
CA LEU A 61 6.99 -3.49 -1.67
C LEU A 61 6.66 -4.98 -1.75
N GLU A 62 6.78 -5.57 -2.94
CA GLU A 62 6.56 -7.01 -3.13
C GLU A 62 7.58 -7.83 -2.33
N ASP A 63 8.87 -7.46 -2.38
CA ASP A 63 9.94 -8.15 -1.65
C ASP A 63 9.71 -8.04 -0.14
N THR A 64 9.39 -6.85 0.38
CA THR A 64 9.06 -6.68 1.81
C THR A 64 7.87 -7.56 2.22
N ILE A 65 6.82 -7.65 1.41
CA ILE A 65 5.65 -8.46 1.75
C ILE A 65 5.98 -9.96 1.67
N LYS A 66 6.54 -10.41 0.54
CA LYS A 66 6.71 -11.82 0.22
C LYS A 66 7.85 -12.48 0.98
N GLU A 67 8.97 -11.78 1.10
CA GLU A 67 10.18 -12.35 1.71
C GLU A 67 10.20 -12.03 3.20
N GLU A 68 9.93 -10.80 3.61
CA GLU A 68 10.12 -10.43 5.02
C GLU A 68 8.88 -10.74 5.88
N ILE A 69 7.69 -10.25 5.50
CA ILE A 69 6.49 -10.38 6.35
C ILE A 69 6.02 -11.83 6.42
N ILE A 70 6.01 -12.56 5.30
CA ILE A 70 5.59 -13.97 5.30
C ILE A 70 6.53 -14.83 6.15
N ASP A 71 7.84 -14.60 6.09
CA ASP A 71 8.80 -15.34 6.92
C ASP A 71 8.59 -15.13 8.42
N VAL A 72 8.22 -13.90 8.83
CA VAL A 72 7.83 -13.62 10.22
C VAL A 72 6.60 -14.45 10.62
N LEU A 73 5.57 -14.51 9.77
CA LEU A 73 4.35 -15.28 10.04
C LEU A 73 4.62 -16.79 10.06
N LEU A 74 5.48 -17.30 9.17
CA LEU A 74 5.91 -18.70 9.16
C LEU A 74 6.74 -19.05 10.41
N SER A 75 7.60 -18.12 10.85
CA SER A 75 8.36 -18.26 12.09
C SER A 75 7.45 -18.31 13.31
N LEU A 76 6.45 -17.42 13.37
CA LEU A 76 5.44 -17.40 14.44
C LEU A 76 4.61 -18.70 14.45
N LYS A 77 4.19 -19.18 13.27
CA LYS A 77 3.52 -20.48 13.14
C LYS A 77 4.38 -21.62 13.68
N SER A 78 5.66 -21.66 13.28
CA SER A 78 6.60 -22.70 13.71
C SER A 78 6.82 -22.67 15.22
N PHE A 79 6.94 -21.47 15.80
CA PHE A 79 7.04 -21.27 17.25
C PHE A 79 5.85 -21.91 17.99
N TYR A 80 4.61 -21.64 17.55
CA TYR A 80 3.43 -22.27 18.13
C TYR A 80 3.38 -23.78 17.93
N GLN A 81 3.79 -24.29 16.76
CA GLN A 81 3.81 -25.74 16.47
C GLN A 81 4.86 -26.48 17.31
N SER A 82 5.94 -25.82 17.70
CA SER A 82 7.02 -26.39 18.52
C SER A 82 6.79 -26.29 20.04
N SER A 83 5.77 -25.54 20.46
CA SER A 83 5.46 -25.29 21.87
C SER A 83 4.24 -26.07 22.32
N GLN A 84 4.23 -26.55 23.57
CA GLN A 84 3.04 -27.19 24.16
C GLN A 84 1.96 -26.15 24.46
N GLU A 85 2.39 -25.01 24.98
CA GLU A 85 1.56 -23.84 25.28
C GLU A 85 2.43 -22.61 25.11
N VAL A 86 1.85 -21.50 24.63
CA VAL A 86 2.52 -20.21 24.53
C VAL A 86 1.80 -19.24 25.46
N ASN A 87 2.54 -18.63 26.38
CA ASN A 87 2.02 -17.57 27.24
C ASN A 87 2.27 -16.18 26.63
N ARG A 88 1.69 -15.14 27.24
CA ARG A 88 1.74 -13.77 26.70
C ARG A 88 3.15 -13.18 26.69
N GLU A 89 3.96 -13.51 27.69
CA GLU A 89 5.34 -13.01 27.76
C GLU A 89 6.19 -13.67 26.68
N GLU A 90 6.10 -14.98 26.53
CA GLU A 90 6.78 -15.73 25.47
C GLU A 90 6.39 -15.22 24.07
N PHE A 91 5.10 -14.96 23.84
CA PHE A 91 4.64 -14.34 22.60
C PHE A 91 5.28 -12.97 22.38
N ARG A 92 5.28 -12.10 23.40
CA ARG A 92 5.89 -10.76 23.33
C ARG A 92 7.37 -10.82 23.04
N GLU A 93 8.10 -11.63 23.77
CA GLU A 93 9.54 -11.81 23.59
C GLU A 93 9.84 -12.26 22.16
N PHE A 94 9.12 -13.27 21.67
CA PHE A 94 9.28 -13.80 20.32
C PHE A 94 9.04 -12.74 19.23
N VAL A 95 7.94 -11.98 19.32
CA VAL A 95 7.57 -11.01 18.28
C VAL A 95 8.29 -9.67 18.37
N SER A 96 8.88 -9.35 19.52
CA SER A 96 9.53 -8.04 19.78
C SER A 96 10.64 -7.71 18.79
N TYR A 97 11.48 -8.68 18.44
CA TYR A 97 12.57 -8.50 17.48
C TYR A 97 12.04 -8.15 16.08
N PHE A 98 10.98 -8.83 15.63
CA PHE A 98 10.39 -8.59 14.32
C PHE A 98 9.74 -7.20 14.23
N LEU A 99 8.99 -6.81 15.27
CA LEU A 99 8.36 -5.49 15.34
C LEU A 99 9.39 -4.36 15.38
N TYR A 100 10.53 -4.56 16.06
CA TYR A 100 11.64 -3.62 16.05
C TYR A 100 12.30 -3.50 14.67
N LYS A 101 12.55 -4.64 14.01
CA LYS A 101 13.21 -4.69 12.70
C LYS A 101 12.31 -4.18 11.56
N MET A 102 11.00 -4.36 11.69
CA MET A 102 10.01 -4.10 10.63
C MET A 102 8.95 -3.10 11.09
N PRO A 103 9.26 -1.79 11.11
CA PRO A 103 8.32 -0.75 11.54
C PRO A 103 7.11 -0.59 10.61
N SER A 104 7.10 -1.25 9.44
CA SER A 104 5.94 -1.36 8.56
C SER A 104 4.84 -2.27 9.12
N ILE A 105 5.17 -3.18 10.04
CA ILE A 105 4.20 -4.03 10.73
C ILE A 105 3.63 -3.25 11.92
N GLN A 106 2.34 -2.93 11.88
CA GLN A 106 1.67 -2.23 12.98
C GLN A 106 1.55 -3.09 14.24
N ALA A 107 1.20 -4.36 14.07
CA ALA A 107 1.04 -5.32 15.14
C ALA A 107 1.16 -6.76 14.63
N LEU A 108 1.62 -7.65 15.49
CA LEU A 108 1.52 -9.10 15.31
C LEU A 108 0.49 -9.65 16.28
N GLU A 109 -0.43 -10.45 15.74
CA GLU A 109 -1.60 -10.99 16.44
C GLU A 109 -1.60 -12.52 16.41
N TRP A 110 -2.05 -13.14 17.49
CA TRP A 110 -2.37 -14.58 17.51
C TRP A 110 -3.88 -14.77 17.65
N VAL A 111 -4.46 -15.49 16.69
CA VAL A 111 -5.90 -15.67 16.54
C VAL A 111 -6.24 -17.16 16.58
N PRO A 112 -6.44 -17.76 17.77
CA PRO A 112 -6.79 -19.17 17.88
C PRO A 112 -8.20 -19.44 17.36
N TYR A 113 -8.40 -20.63 16.79
CA TYR A 113 -9.73 -21.22 16.67
C TYR A 113 -10.23 -21.61 18.07
N VAL A 114 -11.41 -21.11 18.46
CA VAL A 114 -12.00 -21.40 19.78
C VAL A 114 -13.44 -21.91 19.60
N PRO A 115 -13.74 -23.18 19.91
CA PRO A 115 -15.10 -23.69 19.88
C PRO A 115 -15.95 -23.07 21.00
N ALA A 116 -17.28 -23.06 20.82
CA ALA A 116 -18.19 -22.33 21.70
C ALA A 116 -18.08 -22.71 23.18
N ASN A 117 -17.86 -24.00 23.46
CA ASN A 117 -17.71 -24.56 24.80
C ASN A 117 -16.39 -24.16 25.48
N GLU A 118 -15.40 -23.65 24.75
CA GLU A 118 -14.11 -23.22 25.31
C GLU A 118 -14.02 -21.70 25.50
N ARG A 119 -14.97 -20.92 24.97
CA ARG A 119 -14.97 -19.45 25.08
C ARG A 119 -14.72 -18.96 26.50
N GLU A 120 -15.46 -19.49 27.47
CA GLU A 120 -15.34 -19.04 28.87
C GLU A 120 -13.95 -19.33 29.46
N LYS A 121 -13.35 -20.48 29.12
CA LYS A 121 -11.99 -20.85 29.53
C LYS A 121 -10.97 -19.83 29.00
N TYR A 122 -11.08 -19.44 27.72
CA TYR A 122 -10.21 -18.43 27.12
C TYR A 122 -10.43 -17.04 27.73
N GLU A 123 -11.69 -16.61 27.92
CA GLU A 123 -12.00 -15.33 28.54
C GLU A 123 -11.42 -15.23 29.97
N LEU A 124 -11.65 -16.25 30.81
CA LEU A 124 -11.14 -16.30 32.18
C LEU A 124 -9.61 -16.38 32.25
N LYS A 125 -8.96 -17.12 31.34
CA LYS A 125 -7.50 -17.22 31.30
C LYS A 125 -6.88 -15.85 30.96
N ALA A 126 -7.36 -15.18 29.92
CA ALA A 126 -6.87 -13.84 29.56
C ALA A 126 -7.10 -12.81 30.68
N GLN A 127 -8.21 -12.90 31.41
CA GLN A 127 -8.48 -12.06 32.56
C GLN A 127 -7.48 -12.29 33.70
N LYS A 128 -7.14 -13.55 33.98
CA LYS A 128 -6.09 -13.92 34.96
C LYS A 128 -4.69 -13.44 34.53
N ASP A 129 -4.43 -13.39 33.23
CA ASP A 129 -3.18 -12.89 32.66
C ASP A 129 -3.08 -11.35 32.66
N GLY A 130 -4.01 -10.64 33.30
CA GLY A 130 -3.96 -9.18 33.50
C GLY A 130 -4.92 -8.37 32.63
N TYR A 131 -5.71 -9.00 31.75
CA TYR A 131 -6.69 -8.32 30.89
C TYR A 131 -8.10 -8.48 31.48
N SER A 132 -8.36 -7.84 32.62
CA SER A 132 -9.59 -8.02 33.42
C SER A 132 -10.91 -7.81 32.67
N ASN A 133 -10.91 -6.98 31.61
CA ASN A 133 -12.07 -6.71 30.77
C ASN A 133 -12.10 -7.55 29.48
N PHE A 134 -11.19 -8.52 29.33
CA PHE A 134 -11.11 -9.35 28.14
C PHE A 134 -12.39 -10.16 27.97
N GLN A 135 -12.95 -10.05 26.77
CA GLN A 135 -14.08 -10.85 26.32
C GLN A 135 -14.04 -10.95 24.80
N PHE A 136 -14.70 -11.96 24.24
CA PHE A 136 -14.87 -12.01 22.80
C PHE A 136 -15.85 -10.89 22.41
N THR A 137 -15.44 -10.08 21.45
CA THR A 137 -16.19 -8.94 20.94
C THR A 137 -16.41 -9.05 19.44
N GLN A 138 -17.39 -8.33 18.93
CA GLN A 138 -17.67 -8.23 17.51
C GLN A 138 -18.11 -6.82 17.17
N ARG A 139 -18.12 -6.49 15.88
CA ARG A 139 -18.72 -5.25 15.38
C ARG A 139 -20.22 -5.46 15.14
N ASN A 140 -21.05 -4.53 15.60
CA ASN A 140 -22.48 -4.52 15.26
C ASN A 140 -22.73 -3.77 13.94
N GLU A 141 -23.99 -3.74 13.49
CA GLU A 141 -24.41 -3.08 12.23
C GLU A 141 -24.08 -1.58 12.20
N VAL A 142 -24.03 -0.92 13.36
CA VAL A 142 -23.71 0.51 13.51
C VAL A 142 -22.20 0.74 13.70
N GLY A 143 -21.37 -0.29 13.54
CA GLY A 143 -19.92 -0.19 13.64
C GLY A 143 -19.36 -0.17 15.07
N LYS A 144 -20.19 -0.33 16.11
CA LYS A 144 -19.76 -0.35 17.52
C LYS A 144 -19.25 -1.73 17.92
N ILE A 145 -18.19 -1.76 18.72
CA ILE A 145 -17.68 -2.99 19.35
C ILE A 145 -18.60 -3.37 20.51
N ILE A 146 -19.13 -4.59 20.46
CA ILE A 146 -20.03 -5.19 21.46
C ILE A 146 -19.55 -6.60 21.82
N ARG A 147 -20.06 -7.20 22.89
CA ARG A 147 -19.80 -8.61 23.20
C ARG A 147 -20.24 -9.49 22.01
N ALA A 148 -19.41 -10.47 21.65
CA ALA A 148 -19.69 -11.41 20.59
C ALA A 148 -20.95 -12.22 20.92
N ARG A 149 -21.86 -12.31 19.95
CA ARG A 149 -23.07 -13.16 20.03
C ARG A 149 -22.67 -14.63 20.12
N LEU A 150 -23.60 -15.49 20.54
CA LEU A 150 -23.34 -16.92 20.58
C LEU A 150 -23.13 -17.47 19.16
N LYS A 151 -22.00 -18.14 18.93
CA LYS A 151 -21.61 -18.82 17.69
C LYS A 151 -21.05 -20.21 18.01
N ALA A 152 -20.98 -21.09 17.02
CA ALA A 152 -20.36 -22.42 17.15
C ALA A 152 -18.84 -22.34 17.36
N GLU A 153 -18.20 -21.32 16.80
CA GLU A 153 -16.77 -21.09 16.81
C GLU A 153 -16.46 -19.59 16.82
N TYR A 154 -15.26 -19.24 17.28
CA TYR A 154 -14.76 -17.88 17.38
C TYR A 154 -13.30 -17.83 16.98
N PHE A 155 -12.90 -16.66 16.46
CA PHE A 155 -11.52 -16.36 16.09
C PHE A 155 -11.09 -15.05 16.77
N PRO A 156 -10.98 -15.05 18.11
CA PRO A 156 -10.61 -13.86 18.87
C PRO A 156 -9.14 -13.51 18.62
N VAL A 157 -8.82 -12.23 18.48
CA VAL A 157 -7.43 -11.78 18.69
C VAL A 157 -7.07 -12.04 20.15
N TYR A 158 -6.31 -13.09 20.43
CA TYR A 158 -6.03 -13.53 21.80
C TYR A 158 -4.77 -12.88 22.35
N PHE A 159 -3.72 -12.79 21.53
CA PHE A 159 -2.51 -11.99 21.78
C PHE A 159 -2.35 -10.92 20.71
N VAL A 160 -1.81 -9.76 21.08
CA VAL A 160 -1.49 -8.64 20.19
C VAL A 160 -0.30 -7.89 20.75
N GLU A 161 0.70 -7.66 19.92
CA GLU A 161 1.87 -6.84 20.27
C GLU A 161 2.22 -5.88 19.12
N PRO A 162 2.55 -4.60 19.41
CA PRO A 162 2.48 -3.99 20.75
C PRO A 162 1.01 -3.84 21.20
N TYR A 163 0.73 -4.12 22.47
CA TYR A 163 -0.64 -3.93 22.99
C TYR A 163 -1.07 -2.46 22.95
N HIS A 164 -0.18 -1.54 23.31
CA HIS A 164 -0.49 -0.11 23.33
C HIS A 164 -0.78 0.43 21.94
N GLY A 165 -1.91 1.10 21.77
CA GLY A 165 -2.42 1.57 20.48
C GLY A 165 -3.23 0.52 19.69
N ASN A 166 -3.20 -0.75 20.10
CA ASN A 166 -3.93 -1.85 19.48
C ASN A 166 -4.97 -2.50 20.43
N GLU A 167 -5.35 -1.81 21.51
CA GLU A 167 -6.21 -2.35 22.58
C GLU A 167 -7.59 -2.79 22.06
N LYS A 168 -8.08 -2.11 21.00
CA LYS A 168 -9.38 -2.42 20.37
C LYS A 168 -9.37 -3.74 19.58
N ALA A 169 -8.19 -4.24 19.21
CA ALA A 169 -8.07 -5.51 18.51
C ALA A 169 -8.25 -6.67 19.49
N LEU A 170 -7.73 -6.55 20.72
CA LEU A 170 -7.77 -7.62 21.71
C LEU A 170 -9.21 -8.11 21.98
N GLY A 171 -9.43 -9.41 21.81
CA GLY A 171 -10.72 -10.07 21.97
C GLY A 171 -11.67 -9.89 20.78
N PHE A 172 -11.32 -9.10 19.76
CA PHE A 172 -12.15 -8.95 18.55
C PHE A 172 -12.21 -10.26 17.76
N ASP A 173 -13.41 -10.77 17.52
CA ASP A 173 -13.67 -11.95 16.72
C ASP A 173 -13.56 -11.62 15.23
N LEU A 174 -12.49 -12.11 14.59
CA LEU A 174 -12.21 -11.83 13.18
C LEU A 174 -13.30 -12.38 12.26
N ALA A 175 -13.97 -13.46 12.65
CA ALA A 175 -15.10 -14.02 11.91
C ALA A 175 -16.35 -13.13 11.90
N SER A 176 -16.36 -12.02 12.64
CA SER A 176 -17.43 -11.01 12.56
C SER A 176 -17.28 -10.04 11.39
N ASN A 177 -16.15 -10.05 10.68
CA ASN A 177 -15.92 -9.25 9.49
C ASN A 177 -15.76 -10.16 8.26
N PRO A 178 -16.59 -10.05 7.21
CA PRO A 178 -16.54 -10.94 6.05
C PRO A 178 -15.18 -10.99 5.35
N ASN A 179 -14.50 -9.85 5.20
CA ASN A 179 -13.19 -9.80 4.55
C ASN A 179 -12.11 -10.48 5.39
N ARG A 180 -12.19 -10.35 6.72
CA ARG A 180 -11.25 -11.02 7.63
C ARG A 180 -11.53 -12.51 7.70
N LEU A 181 -12.80 -12.90 7.73
CA LEU A 181 -13.21 -14.31 7.71
C LEU A 181 -12.72 -15.03 6.46
N ALA A 182 -12.78 -14.39 5.29
CA ALA A 182 -12.28 -14.96 4.04
C ALA A 182 -10.75 -15.17 4.00
N ALA A 183 -10.01 -14.58 4.94
CA ALA A 183 -8.55 -14.64 5.02
C ALA A 183 -8.04 -15.53 6.16
N LEU A 184 -8.93 -16.14 6.95
CA LEU A 184 -8.61 -17.16 7.97
C LEU A 184 -8.45 -18.54 7.30
#